data_AF-A0AAE1UN81-F1
#
_entry.id   AF-A0AAE1UN81-F1
#
_cell.length_a   1.000
_cell.length_b   1.000
_cell.length_c   1.000
_cell.angle_alpha   90.00
_cell.angle_beta   90.00
_cell.angle_gamma   90.00
#
_symmetry.space_group_name_H-M   'P 1'
#
loop_
_entity.id
_entity.type
_entity.pdbx_description
1 polymer ?
#
loop_
_entity_poly.entity_id
_entity_poly.type
_entity_poly.pdbx_seq_one_letter_code
_entity_poly.pdbx_strand_id
1 'polypeptide(L)'
;MNEGKEQYEKFVTPSTTRWLVRGKFINIILKQWEELQAYFYSLVDRKYLARIIRDMLSDEVNTFYLTFALPFVQNFESLNAVFQASNPDPSKLFEELEELRLFLLQRVYKDPHERKHLWAPTDEKMGEKFEFDLKRSKRLPEKT
;
A
#
# COMPACT_ATOMS: atom_id res chain seq x y z
N MET A 1 -0.94 22.39 46.44
CA MET A 1 -0.81 22.75 45.03
C MET A 1 -0.10 21.60 44.34
N ASN A 2 -0.85 20.73 43.65
CA ASN A 2 -0.29 19.67 42.82
C ASN A 2 -0.43 20.12 41.37
N GLU A 3 0.66 20.59 40.79
CA GLU A 3 0.71 20.96 39.38
C GLU A 3 0.68 19.68 38.54
N GLY A 4 -0.37 19.54 37.74
CA GLY A 4 -0.56 18.42 36.83
C GLY A 4 0.51 18.42 35.74
N LYS A 5 1.44 17.46 35.83
CA LYS A 5 2.31 17.14 34.71
C LYS A 5 1.52 16.26 33.75
N GLU A 6 1.01 16.85 32.67
CA GLU A 6 0.54 16.09 31.52
C GLU A 6 1.68 15.21 31.01
N GLN A 7 1.57 13.90 31.25
CA GLN A 7 2.52 12.93 30.75
C GLN A 7 2.16 12.64 29.29
N TYR A 8 2.76 13.38 28.37
CA TYR A 8 2.59 13.12 26.93
C TYR A 8 3.06 11.69 26.63
N GLU A 9 2.16 10.90 26.03
CA GLU A 9 2.50 9.57 25.54
C GLU A 9 3.65 9.69 24.53
N LYS A 10 4.78 9.06 24.82
CA LYS A 10 5.90 9.01 23.88
C LYS A 10 5.43 8.29 22.62
N PHE A 11 5.41 8.99 21.50
CA PHE A 11 5.20 8.36 20.20
C PHE A 11 6.18 7.19 20.03
N VAL A 12 5.64 6.03 19.67
CA VAL A 12 6.43 4.85 19.34
C VAL A 12 7.45 5.24 18.29
N THR A 13 8.74 5.08 18.60
CA THR A 13 9.80 5.39 17.63
C THR A 13 9.65 4.44 16.44
N PRO A 14 9.31 4.94 15.24
CA PRO A 14 9.16 4.07 14.08
C PRO A 14 10.51 3.41 13.79
N SER A 15 10.49 2.11 13.50
CA SER A 15 11.70 1.39 13.12
C SER A 15 12.25 1.98 11.83
N THR A 16 13.48 2.50 11.89
CA THR A 16 14.15 3.28 10.83
C THR A 16 14.12 2.60 9.46
N THR A 17 14.18 1.26 9.43
CA THR A 17 14.25 0.46 8.20
C THR A 17 12.95 -0.26 7.85
N ARG A 18 12.03 -0.50 8.79
CA ARG A 18 10.80 -1.28 8.51
C ARG A 18 9.85 -0.57 7.56
N TRP A 19 9.93 0.74 7.45
CA TRP A 19 9.06 1.52 6.54
C TRP A 19 9.70 1.71 5.17
N LEU A 20 11.00 1.38 5.01
CA LEU A 20 11.78 1.46 3.78
C LEU A 20 11.79 0.15 2.95
N VAL A 21 11.13 -0.90 3.44
CA VAL A 21 11.17 -2.24 2.83
C VAL A 21 9.79 -2.85 2.56
N ARG A 22 8.70 -2.18 2.97
CA ARG A 22 7.32 -2.64 2.78
C ARG A 22 6.96 -2.69 1.30
N GLY A 23 7.32 -1.70 0.50
CA GLY A 23 7.06 -1.67 -0.93
C GLY A 23 7.75 -2.85 -1.63
N LYS A 24 9.01 -3.11 -1.27
CA LYS A 24 9.73 -4.31 -1.74
C LYS A 24 9.01 -5.61 -1.35
N PHE A 25 8.55 -5.72 -0.12
CA PHE A 25 7.87 -6.92 0.38
C PHE A 25 6.51 -7.14 -0.30
N ILE A 26 5.69 -6.09 -0.42
CA ILE A 26 4.41 -6.14 -1.14
C ILE A 26 4.63 -6.57 -2.60
N ASN A 27 5.65 -6.02 -3.27
CA ASN A 27 5.99 -6.41 -4.63
C ASN A 27 6.40 -7.89 -4.75
N ILE A 28 7.15 -8.42 -3.78
CA ILE A 28 7.51 -9.85 -3.73
C ILE A 28 6.27 -10.71 -3.56
N ILE A 29 5.38 -10.35 -2.62
CA ILE A 29 4.12 -11.08 -2.41
C ILE A 29 3.29 -11.11 -3.68
N LEU A 30 3.09 -9.97 -4.35
CA LEU A 30 2.30 -9.89 -5.57
C LEU A 30 2.94 -10.69 -6.73
N LYS A 31 4.27 -10.67 -6.85
CA LYS A 31 4.99 -11.43 -7.88
C LYS A 31 4.96 -12.94 -7.67
N GLN A 32 4.87 -13.38 -6.41
CA GLN A 32 4.88 -14.80 -6.04
C GLN A 32 3.51 -15.24 -5.49
N TRP A 33 2.43 -14.56 -5.88
CA TRP A 33 1.12 -14.73 -5.25
C TRP A 33 0.64 -16.19 -5.35
N GLU A 34 0.72 -16.75 -6.56
CA GLU A 34 0.28 -18.13 -6.84
C GLU A 34 1.19 -19.17 -6.16
N GLU A 35 2.51 -18.95 -6.16
CA GLU A 35 3.48 -19.83 -5.51
C GLU A 35 3.33 -19.83 -3.99
N LEU A 36 3.11 -18.66 -3.39
CA LEU A 36 2.82 -18.53 -1.97
C LEU A 36 1.52 -19.23 -1.63
N GLN A 37 0.47 -19.03 -2.44
CA GLN A 37 -0.80 -19.70 -2.25
C GLN A 37 -0.61 -21.22 -2.26
N ALA A 38 0.02 -21.78 -3.31
CA ALA A 38 0.30 -23.21 -3.42
C ALA A 38 1.13 -23.75 -2.24
N TYR A 39 2.16 -23.01 -1.82
CA TYR A 39 2.98 -23.37 -0.66
C TYR A 39 2.15 -23.47 0.61
N PHE A 40 1.35 -22.46 0.93
CA PHE A 40 0.54 -22.46 2.15
C PHE A 40 -0.63 -23.46 2.10
N TYR A 41 -1.16 -23.77 0.91
CA TYR A 41 -2.11 -24.88 0.72
C TYR A 41 -1.49 -26.25 1.10
N SER A 42 -0.20 -26.46 0.85
CA SER A 42 0.48 -27.72 1.21
C SER A 42 0.75 -27.89 2.73
N LEU A 43 0.60 -26.83 3.52
CA LEU A 43 0.97 -26.77 4.94
C LEU A 43 -0.21 -26.73 5.91
N VAL A 44 -1.45 -26.68 5.40
CA VAL A 44 -2.68 -26.33 6.13
C VAL A 44 -2.91 -27.15 7.41
N ASP A 45 -2.57 -28.43 7.38
CA ASP A 45 -2.84 -29.34 8.50
C ASP A 45 -1.77 -29.27 9.62
N ARG A 46 -0.68 -28.54 9.39
CA ARG A 46 0.48 -28.55 10.30
C ARG A 46 0.58 -27.32 11.20
N LYS A 47 0.03 -26.16 10.80
CA LYS A 47 0.23 -24.88 11.52
C LYS A 47 -0.95 -23.91 11.38
N TYR A 48 -1.44 -23.38 12.50
CA TYR A 48 -2.49 -22.34 12.55
C TYR A 48 -2.15 -21.10 11.70
N LEU A 49 -0.91 -20.61 11.78
CA LEU A 49 -0.49 -19.44 11.01
C LEU A 49 -0.49 -19.69 9.49
N ALA A 50 -0.14 -20.92 9.06
CA ALA A 50 -0.18 -21.28 7.65
C ALA A 50 -1.62 -21.25 7.11
N ARG A 51 -2.60 -21.61 7.95
CA ARG A 51 -4.03 -21.50 7.63
C ARG A 51 -4.45 -20.04 7.45
N ILE A 52 -4.09 -19.16 8.39
CA ILE A 52 -4.39 -17.72 8.27
C ILE A 52 -3.81 -17.15 6.96
N ILE A 53 -2.54 -17.43 6.68
CA ILE A 53 -1.88 -16.88 5.48
C ILE A 53 -2.53 -17.44 4.21
N ARG A 54 -2.86 -18.72 4.17
CA ARG A 54 -3.65 -19.29 3.07
C ARG A 54 -4.97 -18.54 2.91
N ASP A 55 -5.73 -18.35 3.98
CA ASP A 55 -7.04 -17.69 3.92
C ASP A 55 -6.91 -16.26 3.39
N MET A 56 -5.85 -15.54 3.77
CA MET A 56 -5.53 -14.21 3.23
C MET A 56 -5.15 -14.24 1.75
N LEU A 57 -4.38 -15.24 1.30
CA LEU A 57 -3.96 -15.39 -0.10
C LEU A 57 -5.08 -15.90 -1.02
N SER A 58 -6.07 -16.59 -0.45
CA SER A 58 -7.25 -17.06 -1.18
C SER A 58 -8.33 -15.97 -1.35
N ASP A 59 -8.23 -14.86 -0.62
CA ASP A 59 -9.11 -13.71 -0.77
C ASP A 59 -8.52 -12.73 -1.80
N GLU A 60 -9.07 -12.74 -3.01
CA GLU A 60 -8.66 -11.85 -4.12
C GLU A 60 -8.77 -10.35 -3.76
N VAL A 61 -9.61 -9.99 -2.78
CA VAL A 61 -9.70 -8.61 -2.29
C VAL A 61 -8.36 -8.14 -1.72
N ASN A 62 -7.60 -9.03 -1.07
CA ASN A 62 -6.27 -8.71 -0.55
C ASN A 62 -5.27 -8.45 -1.67
N THR A 63 -5.32 -9.22 -2.77
CA THR A 63 -4.49 -8.97 -3.96
C THR A 63 -4.77 -7.58 -4.53
N PHE A 64 -6.05 -7.18 -4.58
CA PHE A 64 -6.43 -5.85 -5.05
C PHE A 64 -5.95 -4.74 -4.13
N TYR A 65 -6.11 -4.89 -2.82
CA TYR A 65 -5.59 -3.92 -1.86
C TYR A 65 -4.07 -3.76 -1.95
N LEU A 66 -3.33 -4.86 -2.06
CA LEU A 66 -1.88 -4.83 -2.19
C LEU A 66 -1.43 -4.21 -3.52
N THR A 67 -2.12 -4.53 -4.62
CA THR A 67 -1.86 -3.94 -5.94
C THR A 67 -2.10 -2.44 -5.93
N PHE A 68 -3.20 -2.01 -5.31
CA PHE A 68 -3.54 -0.60 -5.14
C PHE A 68 -2.52 0.13 -4.24
N ALA A 69 -2.13 -0.48 -3.12
CA ALA A 69 -1.26 0.12 -2.13
C ALA A 69 0.21 0.22 -2.59
N LEU A 70 0.70 -0.76 -3.37
CA LEU A 70 2.09 -0.85 -3.79
C LEU A 70 2.70 0.47 -4.29
N PRO A 71 2.11 1.18 -5.28
CA PRO A 71 2.70 2.41 -5.79
C PRO A 71 2.78 3.54 -4.74
N PHE A 72 1.84 3.60 -3.79
CA PHE A 72 1.87 4.60 -2.72
C PHE A 72 2.99 4.30 -1.72
N VAL A 73 3.11 3.04 -1.33
CA VAL A 73 4.15 2.60 -0.39
C VAL A 73 5.52 2.83 -0.99
N GLN A 74 5.73 2.48 -2.27
CA GLN A 74 7.00 2.70 -2.96
C GLN A 74 7.34 4.19 -3.10
N ASN A 75 6.37 5.04 -3.44
CA ASN A 75 6.61 6.47 -3.54
C ASN A 75 6.98 7.09 -2.18
N PHE A 76 6.28 6.69 -1.10
CA PHE A 76 6.60 7.11 0.25
C PHE A 76 7.97 6.61 0.72
N GLU A 77 8.35 5.39 0.35
CA GLU A 77 9.68 4.83 0.62
C GLU A 77 10.79 5.64 -0.03
N SER A 78 10.65 5.98 -1.32
CA SER A 78 11.60 6.81 -2.05
C SER A 78 11.74 8.19 -1.39
N LEU A 79 10.63 8.87 -1.12
CA LEU A 79 10.62 10.17 -0.44
C LEU A 79 11.34 10.08 0.91
N ASN A 80 10.96 9.12 1.75
CA ASN A 80 11.54 8.96 3.07
C ASN A 80 13.05 8.65 3.00
N ALA A 81 13.52 7.90 2.00
CA ALA A 81 14.95 7.65 1.79
C ALA A 81 15.73 8.94 1.48
N VAL A 82 15.16 9.85 0.67
CA VAL A 82 15.80 11.15 0.38
C VAL A 82 15.83 12.04 1.62
N PHE A 83 14.75 12.08 2.40
CA PHE A 83 14.68 12.87 3.64
C PHE A 83 15.60 12.35 4.75
N GLN A 84 15.91 11.05 4.76
CA GLN A 84 16.82 10.42 5.72
C GLN A 84 18.29 10.42 5.28
N ALA A 85 18.61 11.00 4.11
CA ALA A 85 20.00 11.11 3.66
C ALA A 85 20.82 12.00 4.62
N SER A 86 22.12 11.71 4.78
CA SER A 86 22.98 12.44 5.74
C SER A 86 23.21 13.91 5.38
N ASN A 87 23.08 14.27 4.10
CA ASN A 87 23.17 15.64 3.59
C ASN A 87 22.26 15.77 2.36
N PRO A 88 20.93 15.90 2.55
CA PRO A 88 19.99 15.95 1.45
C PRO A 88 20.06 17.30 0.75
N ASP A 89 20.03 17.30 -0.58
CA ASP A 89 19.90 18.52 -1.39
C ASP A 89 18.48 19.10 -1.21
N PRO A 90 18.32 20.34 -0.71
CA PRO A 90 17.01 20.98 -0.55
C PRO A 90 16.19 21.05 -1.83
N SER A 91 16.83 21.24 -2.99
CA SER A 91 16.13 21.28 -4.29
C SER A 91 15.52 19.93 -4.61
N LYS A 92 16.29 18.85 -4.39
CA LYS A 92 15.82 17.47 -4.58
C LYS A 92 14.69 17.10 -3.60
N LEU A 93 14.77 17.54 -2.35
CA LEU A 93 13.69 17.33 -1.38
C LEU A 93 12.38 17.98 -1.84
N PHE A 94 12.47 19.19 -2.40
CA PHE A 94 11.32 19.90 -2.94
C PHE A 94 10.74 19.20 -4.18
N GLU A 95 11.61 18.76 -5.11
CA GLU A 95 11.19 17.99 -6.28
C GLU A 95 10.43 16.71 -5.90
N GLU A 96 10.95 15.91 -4.97
CA GLU A 96 10.31 14.68 -4.50
C GLU A 96 8.96 14.94 -3.81
N LEU A 97 8.84 16.03 -3.05
CA LEU A 97 7.57 16.46 -2.46
C LEU A 97 6.55 16.87 -3.53
N GLU A 98 7.00 17.58 -4.57
CA GLU A 98 6.16 18.02 -5.67
C GLU A 98 5.71 16.84 -6.53
N GLU A 99 6.57 15.85 -6.74
CA GLU A 99 6.23 14.59 -7.39
C GLU A 99 5.17 13.81 -6.60
N LEU A 100 5.32 13.68 -5.27
CA LEU A 100 4.29 13.09 -4.42
C LEU A 100 2.97 13.86 -4.54
N ARG A 101 3.02 15.19 -4.50
CA ARG A 101 1.83 16.05 -4.63
C ARG A 101 1.11 15.78 -5.95
N LEU A 102 1.83 15.78 -7.07
CA LEU A 102 1.26 15.52 -8.39
C LEU A 102 0.73 14.07 -8.50
N PHE A 103 1.46 13.10 -7.98
CA PHE A 103 1.06 11.69 -7.93
C PHE A 103 -0.26 11.48 -7.18
N LEU A 104 -0.46 12.16 -6.05
CA LEU A 104 -1.71 12.11 -5.29
C LEU A 104 -2.84 12.82 -6.02
N LEU A 105 -2.58 14.01 -6.59
CA LEU A 105 -3.59 14.78 -7.30
C LEU A 105 -4.06 14.10 -8.58
N GLN A 106 -3.17 13.43 -9.33
CA GLN A 106 -3.52 12.66 -10.54
C GLN A 106 -4.51 11.52 -10.27
N ARG A 107 -4.63 11.06 -9.03
CA ARG A 107 -5.57 10.00 -8.64
C ARG A 107 -6.95 10.52 -8.27
N VAL A 108 -7.04 11.81 -7.97
CA VAL A 108 -8.28 12.48 -7.54
C VAL A 108 -8.84 13.36 -8.65
N TYR A 109 -7.96 14.03 -9.39
CA TYR A 109 -8.31 14.98 -10.45
C TYR A 109 -7.85 14.50 -11.83
N LYS A 110 -8.69 14.74 -12.84
CA LYS A 110 -8.37 14.57 -14.26
C LYS A 110 -7.29 15.54 -14.72
N ASP A 111 -7.32 16.75 -14.18
CA ASP A 111 -6.28 17.77 -14.31
C ASP A 111 -5.71 18.12 -12.92
N PRO A 112 -4.51 17.63 -12.58
CA PRO A 112 -3.86 17.88 -11.28
C PRO A 112 -3.46 19.34 -11.05
N HIS A 113 -3.24 20.10 -12.11
CA HIS A 113 -2.79 21.49 -12.03
C HIS A 113 -3.96 22.42 -11.80
N GLU A 114 -5.08 22.19 -12.50
CA GLU A 114 -6.28 23.01 -12.37
C GLU A 114 -7.17 22.63 -11.19
N ARG A 115 -7.12 21.36 -10.73
CA ARG A 115 -7.94 20.84 -9.60
C ARG A 115 -9.46 21.07 -9.76
N LYS A 116 -9.94 21.17 -11.01
CA LYS A 116 -11.35 21.48 -11.31
C LYS A 116 -12.22 20.24 -11.51
N HIS A 117 -11.66 19.15 -12.04
CA HIS A 117 -12.42 17.98 -12.45
C HIS A 117 -11.95 16.75 -11.70
N LEU A 118 -12.81 16.20 -10.85
CA LEU A 118 -12.56 14.93 -10.17
C LEU A 118 -12.71 13.75 -11.13
N TRP A 119 -12.01 12.65 -10.86
CA TRP A 119 -12.35 11.36 -11.44
C TRP A 119 -13.74 10.95 -10.93
N ALA A 120 -14.64 10.60 -11.84
CA ALA A 120 -15.82 9.84 -11.48
C ALA A 120 -15.39 8.41 -11.11
N PRO A 121 -16.12 7.72 -10.21
CA PRO A 121 -15.86 6.31 -9.90
C PRO A 121 -15.88 5.38 -11.13
N THR A 122 -16.51 5.82 -12.22
CA THR A 122 -16.64 5.14 -13.51
C THR A 122 -15.62 5.60 -14.56
N ASP A 123 -14.63 6.40 -14.20
CA ASP A 123 -13.60 6.79 -15.16
C ASP A 123 -12.40 5.81 -15.10
N GLU A 124 -12.04 5.28 -16.28
CA GLU A 124 -11.22 4.08 -16.55
C GLU A 124 -9.86 3.91 -15.82
N LYS A 125 -9.25 4.95 -15.25
CA LYS A 125 -7.80 4.92 -14.94
C LYS A 125 -7.36 4.37 -13.60
N MET A 126 -8.27 4.18 -12.64
CA MET A 126 -7.89 3.56 -11.35
C MET A 126 -9.02 2.78 -10.69
N GLY A 127 -10.26 3.24 -10.89
CA GLY A 127 -11.46 2.63 -10.32
C GLY A 127 -12.01 1.49 -11.16
N GLU A 128 -12.08 1.61 -12.49
CA GLU A 128 -12.83 0.63 -13.29
C GLU A 128 -12.15 -0.74 -13.39
N LYS A 129 -10.84 -0.81 -13.61
CA LYS A 129 -10.14 -2.11 -13.55
C LYS A 129 -10.25 -2.72 -12.16
N PHE A 130 -10.07 -1.91 -11.12
CA PHE A 130 -10.19 -2.34 -9.72
C PHE A 130 -11.61 -2.81 -9.37
N GLU A 131 -12.65 -2.06 -9.73
CA GLU A 131 -14.07 -2.39 -9.54
C GLU A 131 -14.52 -3.56 -10.41
N PHE A 132 -14.02 -3.63 -11.65
CA PHE A 132 -14.27 -4.74 -12.55
C PHE A 132 -13.66 -6.03 -11.99
N ASP A 133 -12.40 -5.99 -11.59
CA ASP A 133 -11.69 -7.13 -11.02
C ASP A 133 -12.28 -7.50 -9.64
N LEU A 134 -12.68 -6.53 -8.81
CA LEU A 134 -13.37 -6.75 -7.53
C LEU A 134 -14.79 -7.32 -7.71
N LYS A 135 -15.55 -6.85 -8.70
CA LYS A 135 -16.86 -7.43 -9.04
C LYS A 135 -16.71 -8.81 -9.66
N ARG A 136 -15.59 -9.09 -10.33
CA ARG A 136 -15.27 -10.42 -10.87
C ARG A 136 -14.91 -11.39 -9.76
N SER A 137 -14.10 -10.98 -8.78
CA SER A 137 -13.74 -11.83 -7.63
C SER A 137 -14.96 -12.26 -6.81
N LYS A 138 -15.88 -11.32 -6.57
CA LYS A 138 -17.15 -11.59 -5.88
C LYS A 138 -18.14 -12.47 -6.67
N ARG A 139 -17.86 -12.76 -7.95
CA ARG A 139 -18.71 -13.56 -8.84
C ARG A 139 -18.21 -14.99 -9.05
N LEU A 140 -17.02 -15.34 -8.56
CA LEU A 140 -16.55 -16.72 -8.59
C LEU A 140 -17.21 -17.49 -7.44
N PRO A 141 -18.00 -18.55 -7.70
CA PRO A 141 -18.50 -19.39 -6.62
C PRO A 141 -17.30 -20.05 -5.91
N GLU A 142 -17.37 -20.15 -4.58
CA GLU A 142 -16.48 -21.00 -3.81
C GLU A 142 -16.46 -22.38 -4.49
N LYS A 143 -15.30 -22.78 -5.03
CA LYS A 143 -15.14 -24.10 -5.63
C LYS A 143 -15.34 -25.13 -4.51
N THR A 144 -16.51 -25.75 -4.51
CA THR A 144 -16.85 -26.96 -3.74
C THR A 144 -16.05 -28.17 -4.20
#